data_AF-A0A2N4WQB3-F1
#
_entry.id   AF-A0A2N4WQB3-F1
#
_cell.length_a   1.000
_cell.length_b   1.000
_cell.length_c   1.000
_cell.angle_alpha   90.00
_cell.angle_beta   90.00
_cell.angle_gamma   90.00
#
_symmetry.space_group_name_H-M   'P 1'
#
loop_
_entity.id
_entity.type
_entity.pdbx_description
1 polymer ?
#
loop_
_entity_poly.entity_id
_entity_poly.type
_entity_poly.pdbx_seq_one_letter_code
_entity_poly.pdbx_strand_id
1 'polypeptide(L)'
;MSGGEPCHRTLQLDPVTDAVLRMPNYGKNSRGHFSKLRVEFQPDHGDLTLVPDEERLIMTVGNKRLRTLSSAFAAVEVGDGDFGIGTSDNKRAAPWMFWWPPRLAQ
;
A
#
# COMPACT_ATOMS: atom_id res chain seq x y z
N MET A 1 2.34 25.66 -4.40
CA MET A 1 2.78 25.21 -3.07
C MET A 1 1.57 24.70 -2.33
N SER A 2 1.47 23.38 -2.17
CA SER A 2 0.45 22.75 -1.31
C SER A 2 0.85 21.29 -1.08
N GLY A 3 2.04 21.10 -0.52
CA GLY A 3 2.34 19.88 0.23
C GLY A 3 2.04 20.19 1.69
N GLY A 4 1.15 19.44 2.32
CA GLY A 4 0.83 19.63 3.74
C GLY A 4 2.06 19.42 4.64
N GLU A 5 1.92 19.74 5.92
CA GLU A 5 2.97 19.42 6.90
C GLU A 5 3.15 17.90 7.02
N PRO A 6 4.35 17.40 7.35
CA PRO A 6 4.57 16.00 7.66
C PRO A 6 3.56 15.52 8.70
N CYS A 7 2.90 14.39 8.42
CA CYS A 7 1.88 13.84 9.30
C CYS A 7 1.85 12.32 9.20
N HIS A 8 1.11 11.67 10.09
CA HIS A 8 0.98 10.23 10.05
C HIS A 8 -0.38 9.75 10.53
N ARG A 9 -0.72 8.52 10.12
CA ARG A 9 -1.84 7.76 10.68
C ARG A 9 -1.44 6.31 10.85
N THR A 10 -1.93 5.67 11.90
CA THR A 10 -1.72 4.23 12.12
C THR A 10 -3.03 3.48 11.88
N LEU A 11 -2.96 2.38 11.15
CA LEU A 11 -4.03 1.44 10.85
C LEU A 11 -3.73 0.11 11.53
N GLN A 12 -4.78 -0.59 11.96
CA GLN A 12 -4.67 -2.00 12.33
C GLN A 12 -4.66 -2.84 11.05
N LEU A 13 -3.81 -3.85 11.03
CA LEU A 13 -3.77 -4.83 9.95
C LEU A 13 -4.44 -6.11 10.43
N ASP A 14 -5.39 -6.59 9.64
CA ASP A 14 -5.94 -7.92 9.83
C ASP A 14 -4.99 -8.99 9.28
N PRO A 15 -4.93 -10.17 9.92
CA PRO A 15 -4.26 -11.31 9.34
C PRO A 15 -4.81 -11.62 7.96
N VAL A 16 -3.93 -12.03 7.05
CA VAL A 16 -4.34 -12.45 5.71
C VAL A 16 -5.21 -13.71 5.84
N THR A 17 -6.40 -13.68 5.24
CA THR A 17 -7.33 -14.81 5.32
C THR A 17 -6.90 -15.97 4.44
N ASP A 18 -7.31 -17.19 4.80
CA ASP A 18 -7.05 -18.39 3.99
C ASP A 18 -7.57 -18.27 2.55
N ALA A 19 -8.65 -17.51 2.33
CA ALA A 19 -9.18 -17.25 1.00
C ALA A 19 -8.20 -16.44 0.14
N VAL A 20 -7.60 -15.38 0.71
CA VAL A 20 -6.60 -14.55 0.04
C VAL A 20 -5.31 -15.36 -0.19
N LEU A 21 -4.89 -16.15 0.79
CA LEU A 21 -3.70 -17.01 0.69
C LEU A 21 -3.77 -18.04 -0.44
N ARG A 22 -4.98 -18.46 -0.84
CA ARG A 22 -5.22 -19.42 -1.93
C ARG A 22 -5.35 -18.76 -3.31
N MET A 23 -5.37 -17.43 -3.38
CA MET A 23 -5.46 -16.74 -4.66
C MET A 23 -4.20 -17.00 -5.51
N PRO A 24 -4.36 -17.13 -6.84
CA PRO A 24 -3.23 -17.23 -7.75
C PRO A 24 -2.24 -16.08 -7.53
N ASN A 25 -0.94 -16.37 -7.61
CA ASN A 25 0.14 -15.38 -7.51
C ASN A 25 0.34 -14.66 -6.16
N TYR A 26 -0.34 -15.07 -5.07
CA TYR A 26 -0.04 -14.54 -3.73
C TYR A 26 1.42 -14.85 -3.27
N GLY A 27 2.05 -15.85 -3.88
CA GLY A 27 3.49 -16.08 -3.82
C GLY A 27 3.94 -16.93 -2.64
N LYS A 28 3.56 -16.61 -1.38
CA LYS A 28 3.91 -17.40 -0.19
C LYS A 28 2.85 -17.33 0.92
N ASN A 29 2.57 -18.49 1.51
CA ASN A 29 1.76 -18.61 2.73
C ASN A 29 2.49 -17.98 3.93
N SER A 30 2.33 -16.67 4.13
CA SER A 30 2.72 -16.03 5.39
C SER A 30 1.45 -15.59 6.11
N ARG A 31 1.24 -16.05 7.34
CA ARG A 31 0.12 -15.63 8.21
C ARG A 31 0.17 -14.13 8.60
N GLY A 32 1.10 -13.37 8.04
CA GLY A 32 1.45 -12.03 8.52
C GLY A 32 2.19 -12.10 9.84
N HIS A 33 3.06 -11.12 10.11
CA HIS A 33 3.70 -10.94 11.41
C HIS A 33 3.55 -9.53 11.96
N PHE A 34 3.04 -8.60 11.14
CA PHE A 34 2.76 -7.23 11.53
C PHE A 34 1.27 -7.08 11.81
N SER A 35 0.94 -6.41 12.92
CA SER A 35 -0.44 -6.12 13.31
C SER A 35 -0.83 -4.66 13.01
N LYS A 36 0.13 -3.82 12.63
CA LYS A 36 -0.08 -2.39 12.41
C LYS A 36 0.64 -1.90 11.18
N LEU A 37 0.02 -0.95 10.48
CA LEU A 37 0.63 -0.16 9.42
C LEU A 37 0.58 1.31 9.82
N ARG A 38 1.74 1.94 9.93
CA ARG A 38 1.86 3.39 10.05
C ARG A 38 2.11 3.97 8.68
N VAL A 39 1.23 4.87 8.25
CA VAL A 39 1.40 5.64 7.02
C VAL A 39 1.96 7.00 7.40
N GLU A 40 3.16 7.30 6.92
CA GLU A 40 3.82 8.59 7.11
C GLU A 40 3.79 9.38 5.81
N PHE A 41 3.28 10.60 5.89
CA PHE A 41 3.41 11.57 4.82
C PHE A 41 4.65 12.43 5.08
N GLN A 42 5.59 12.39 4.14
CA GLN A 42 6.79 13.20 4.14
C GLN A 42 6.91 13.91 2.77
N PRO A 43 6.60 15.21 2.68
CA PRO A 43 6.48 15.94 1.41
C PRO A 43 7.65 15.75 0.43
N ASP A 44 8.87 15.74 0.97
CA ASP A 44 10.12 15.68 0.22
C ASP A 44 10.61 14.25 -0.06
N HIS A 45 9.91 13.24 0.46
CA HIS A 45 10.25 11.84 0.21
C HIS A 45 9.82 11.43 -1.20
N GLY A 46 10.80 11.20 -2.08
CA GLY A 46 10.53 10.98 -3.51
C GLY A 46 9.95 9.61 -3.86
N ASP A 47 10.29 8.59 -3.08
CA ASP A 47 9.93 7.20 -3.32
C ASP A 47 8.81 6.75 -2.39
N LEU A 48 8.12 5.66 -2.76
CA LEU A 48 7.18 4.96 -1.91
C LEU A 48 7.92 3.79 -1.27
N THR A 49 8.01 3.79 0.06
CA THR A 49 8.77 2.79 0.81
C THR A 49 7.87 2.10 1.83
N LEU A 50 8.16 0.82 2.11
CA LEU A 50 7.52 0.02 3.15
C LEU A 50 8.62 -0.70 3.90
N VAL A 51 8.85 -0.30 5.14
CA VAL A 51 9.92 -0.84 5.97
C VAL A 51 9.36 -1.43 7.27
N PRO A 52 9.89 -2.57 7.73
CA PRO A 52 9.54 -3.11 9.03
C PRO A 52 10.15 -2.26 10.15
N ASP A 53 9.37 -2.06 11.21
CA ASP A 53 9.79 -1.39 12.43
C ASP A 53 9.16 -2.13 13.62
N GLU A 54 9.95 -2.96 14.29
CA GLU A 54 9.49 -3.85 15.37
C GLU A 54 8.26 -4.70 14.92
N GLU A 55 7.10 -4.48 15.53
CA GLU A 55 5.84 -5.19 15.28
C GLU A 55 4.93 -4.49 14.26
N ARG A 56 5.40 -3.41 13.62
CA ARG A 56 4.64 -2.64 12.63
C ARG A 56 5.38 -2.50 11.30
N LEU A 57 4.61 -2.16 10.28
CA LEU A 57 5.13 -1.64 9.02
C LEU A 57 5.04 -0.12 9.02
N ILE A 58 6.02 0.56 8.44
CA ILE A 58 5.97 1.98 8.13
C ILE A 58 5.96 2.13 6.61
N MET A 59 4.87 2.70 6.09
CA MET A 59 4.77 3.14 4.69
C MET A 59 5.01 4.64 4.61
N THR A 60 6.05 5.07 3.92
CA THR A 60 6.34 6.49 3.72
C THR A 60 5.95 6.91 2.31
N VAL A 61 5.14 7.96 2.21
CA VAL A 61 4.67 8.56 0.96
C VAL A 61 4.99 10.05 0.94
N GLY A 62 5.54 10.54 -0.18
CA GLY A 62 5.69 11.98 -0.41
C GLY A 62 4.86 12.50 -1.58
N ASN A 63 4.93 13.80 -1.81
CA ASN A 63 4.08 14.51 -2.77
C ASN A 63 4.09 13.89 -4.16
N LYS A 64 5.27 13.45 -4.61
CA LYS A 64 5.48 12.89 -5.94
C LYS A 64 4.62 11.67 -6.22
N ARG A 65 4.48 10.77 -5.23
CA ARG A 65 3.70 9.53 -5.35
C ARG A 65 2.27 9.71 -4.87
N LEU A 66 2.03 10.62 -3.93
CA LEU A 66 0.71 10.87 -3.36
C LEU A 66 -0.34 11.13 -4.43
N ARG A 67 -0.05 11.98 -5.43
CA ARG A 67 -1.01 12.26 -6.52
C ARG A 67 -1.42 10.99 -7.28
N THR A 68 -0.46 10.12 -7.56
CA THR A 68 -0.72 8.86 -8.28
C THR A 68 -1.54 7.91 -7.41
N LEU A 69 -1.21 7.79 -6.12
CA LEU A 69 -1.99 7.01 -5.16
C LEU A 69 -3.42 7.52 -5.04
N SER A 70 -3.62 8.83 -4.89
CA SER A 70 -4.96 9.42 -4.78
C SER A 70 -5.80 9.17 -6.03
N SER A 71 -5.20 9.33 -7.23
CA SER A 71 -5.91 9.03 -8.49
C SER A 71 -6.24 7.55 -8.61
N ALA A 72 -5.33 6.66 -8.20
CA ALA A 72 -5.59 5.23 -8.20
C ALA A 72 -6.74 4.86 -7.26
N PHE A 73 -6.74 5.34 -6.01
CA PHE A 73 -7.84 5.10 -5.08
C PHE A 73 -9.18 5.63 -5.61
N ALA A 74 -9.20 6.81 -6.23
CA ALA A 74 -10.42 7.34 -6.84
C ALA A 74 -10.93 6.47 -8.00
N ALA A 75 -10.03 5.92 -8.83
CA ALA A 75 -10.40 4.99 -9.89
C ALA A 75 -11.00 3.69 -9.32
N VAL A 76 -10.44 3.20 -8.21
CA VAL A 76 -11.00 2.02 -7.54
C VAL A 76 -12.38 2.29 -6.96
N GLU A 77 -12.61 3.46 -6.38
CA GLU A 77 -13.93 3.85 -5.85
C GLU A 77 -15.04 3.80 -6.92
N VAL A 78 -14.70 4.05 -8.19
CA VAL A 78 -15.65 3.96 -9.32
C VAL A 78 -15.69 2.58 -9.99
N GLY A 79 -14.90 1.61 -9.52
CA GLY A 79 -14.97 0.21 -9.95
C GLY A 79 -13.93 -0.23 -10.97
N ASP A 80 -12.86 0.55 -11.21
CA ASP A 80 -11.84 0.21 -12.21
C ASP A 80 -10.92 -0.98 -11.83
N GLY A 81 -11.11 -1.59 -10.66
CA GLY A 81 -10.46 -2.85 -10.28
C GLY A 81 -9.05 -2.68 -9.72
N ASP A 82 -8.15 -3.62 -10.05
CA ASP A 82 -6.77 -3.66 -9.54
C ASP A 82 -5.92 -2.51 -10.10
N PHE A 83 -4.97 -2.00 -9.31
CA PHE A 83 -4.03 -0.98 -9.78
C PHE A 83 -2.59 -1.23 -9.34
N GLY A 84 -1.66 -0.73 -10.16
CA GLY A 84 -0.24 -0.74 -9.88
C GLY A 84 0.31 0.66 -9.67
N ILE A 85 1.34 0.79 -8.83
CA ILE A 85 2.09 2.03 -8.67
C ILE A 85 3.59 1.78 -8.71
N GLY A 86 4.30 2.61 -9.48
CA GLY A 86 5.76 2.67 -9.44
C GLY A 86 6.25 3.24 -8.11
N THR A 87 7.08 2.49 -7.40
CA THR A 87 7.59 2.87 -6.07
C THR A 87 8.72 3.89 -6.14
N SER A 88 9.48 3.90 -7.23
CA SER A 88 10.60 4.80 -7.48
C SER A 88 10.65 5.22 -8.95
N ASP A 89 11.41 6.27 -9.26
CA ASP A 89 11.75 6.63 -10.65
C ASP A 89 12.77 5.66 -11.25
N ASN A 90 13.46 4.93 -10.38
CA ASN A 90 14.36 3.87 -10.82
C ASN A 90 13.53 2.75 -11.44
N LYS A 91 13.69 2.55 -12.76
CA LYS A 91 13.00 1.50 -13.54
C LYS A 91 13.30 0.07 -13.07
N ARG A 92 14.25 -0.13 -12.13
CA ARG A 92 14.54 -1.42 -11.50
C ARG A 92 13.70 -1.70 -10.27
N ALA A 93 13.09 -0.69 -9.65
CA ALA A 93 12.24 -0.89 -8.48
C ALA A 93 10.93 -1.58 -8.91
N ALA A 94 10.57 -2.66 -8.22
CA ALA A 94 9.32 -3.36 -8.50
C ALA A 94 8.13 -2.44 -8.18
N PRO A 95 7.12 -2.38 -9.07
CA PRO A 95 5.87 -1.70 -8.74
C PRO A 95 5.15 -2.44 -7.62
N TRP A 96 4.35 -1.72 -6.85
CA TRP A 96 3.41 -2.33 -5.92
C TRP A 96 2.07 -2.53 -6.61
N MET A 97 1.47 -3.69 -6.37
CA MET A 97 0.15 -4.05 -6.88
C MET A 97 -0.85 -4.06 -5.73
N PHE A 98 -1.96 -3.37 -5.95
CA PHE A 98 -3.12 -3.31 -5.07
C PHE A 98 -4.28 -3.98 -5.83
N TRP A 99 -4.86 -5.00 -5.23
CA TRP A 99 -5.80 -5.89 -5.92
C TRP A 99 -6.82 -6.46 -4.96
N TRP A 100 -8.09 -6.47 -5.35
CA TRP A 100 -9.17 -6.81 -4.43
C TRP A 100 -9.43 -8.30 -4.50
N PRO A 101 -9.47 -9.01 -3.36
CA PRO A 101 -9.98 -10.37 -3.40
C PRO A 101 -11.43 -10.34 -3.89
N PRO A 102 -11.88 -11.32 -4.69
CA PRO A 102 -13.28 -11.44 -5.06
C PRO A 102 -14.12 -11.39 -3.78
N ARG A 103 -15.24 -10.65 -3.81
CA ARG A 103 -16.13 -10.51 -2.66
C ARG A 103 -16.39 -11.90 -2.10
N LEU A 104 -15.91 -12.18 -0.89
CA LEU A 104 -16.37 -13.33 -0.15
C LEU A 104 -17.86 -13.12 0.03
N ALA A 105 -18.66 -13.95 -0.63
CA ALA A 105 -20.09 -13.97 -0.40
C ALA A 105 -20.29 -14.15 1.12
N GLN A 106 -20.92 -13.16 1.74
CA GLN A 106 -21.43 -13.30 3.11
C GLN A 106 -22.60 -14.27 3.10
#